data_AF-A0A1I0AYD7-F1
#
_entry.id   AF-A0A1I0AYD7-F1
#
_cell.length_a   1.000
_cell.length_b   1.000
_cell.length_c   1.000
_cell.angle_alpha   90.00
_cell.angle_beta   90.00
_cell.angle_gamma   90.00
#
_symmetry.space_group_name_H-M   'P 1'
#
loop_
_entity.id
_entity.type
_entity.pdbx_description
1 polymer ?
#
loop_
_entity_poly.entity_id
_entity_poly.type
_entity_poly.pdbx_seq_one_letter_code
_entity_poly.pdbx_strand_id
1 'polypeptide(L)'
;MSSRLREIGIGAIVVFAAGFVLWPPDELFWQWWTVLPEAAQTESLVLVLLTVLAGAVGIAATALSGIRPSNLAIGGLVAYAVGMALISLSMSPESPVHLLLYGYILVVVLLGAGGWSRIRTADETDSADATDTT
;
A
#
# COMPACT_ATOMS: atom_id res chain seq x y z
N MET A 1 -22.24 13.80 -1.94
CA MET A 1 -21.06 13.11 -2.51
C MET A 1 -21.34 11.62 -2.45
N SER A 2 -21.22 10.85 -3.53
CA SER A 2 -21.45 9.40 -3.48
C SER A 2 -20.48 8.75 -2.50
N SER A 3 -20.96 7.82 -1.66
CA SER A 3 -20.13 7.10 -0.69
C SER A 3 -18.86 6.53 -1.34
N ARG A 4 -19.01 6.07 -2.59
CA ARG A 4 -17.92 5.58 -3.43
C ARG A 4 -16.82 6.60 -3.71
N LEU A 5 -17.15 7.85 -4.07
CA LEU A 5 -16.14 8.88 -4.32
C LEU A 5 -15.36 9.22 -3.05
N ARG A 6 -16.06 9.23 -1.91
CA ARG A 6 -15.43 9.46 -0.60
C ARG A 6 -14.48 8.33 -0.22
N GLU A 7 -14.87 7.08 -0.44
CA GLU A 7 -14.00 5.91 -0.21
C GLU A 7 -12.76 5.93 -1.11
N ILE A 8 -12.92 6.26 -2.39
CA ILE A 8 -11.80 6.40 -3.34
C ILE A 8 -10.85 7.52 -2.88
N GLY A 9 -11.40 8.67 -2.47
CA GLY A 9 -10.60 9.80 -1.98
C GLY A 9 -9.81 9.46 -0.71
N ILE A 10 -10.46 8.83 0.27
CA ILE A 10 -9.78 8.40 1.51
C ILE A 10 -8.72 7.35 1.19
N GLY A 11 -9.04 6.37 0.34
CA GLY A 11 -8.10 5.34 -0.10
C GLY A 11 -6.87 5.94 -0.80
N ALA A 12 -7.09 6.93 -1.67
CA ALA A 12 -6.00 7.65 -2.33
C ALA A 12 -5.10 8.37 -1.32
N ILE A 13 -5.68 9.09 -0.36
CA ILE A 13 -4.92 9.80 0.68
C ILE A 13 -4.11 8.82 1.54
N VAL A 14 -4.72 7.72 1.97
CA VAL A 14 -4.05 6.71 2.80
C VAL A 14 -2.88 6.07 2.05
N VAL A 15 -3.08 5.66 0.80
CA VAL A 15 -2.03 5.04 -0.01
C VAL A 15 -0.91 6.05 -0.31
N PHE A 16 -1.27 7.30 -0.62
CA PHE A 16 -0.30 8.36 -0.86
C PHE A 16 0.54 8.66 0.39
N ALA A 17 -0.11 8.84 1.54
CA ALA A 17 0.55 9.07 2.81
C ALA A 17 1.43 7.89 3.22
N ALA A 18 0.96 6.66 3.02
CA ALA A 18 1.74 5.46 3.30
C ALA A 18 2.98 5.40 2.42
N GLY A 19 2.86 5.65 1.11
CA GLY A 19 4.01 5.71 0.21
C GLY A 19 5.03 6.78 0.64
N PHE A 20 4.55 7.97 1.01
CA PHE A 20 5.40 9.08 1.44
C PHE A 20 6.10 8.82 2.79
N VAL A 21 5.41 8.19 3.74
CA VAL A 21 5.96 7.87 5.06
C VAL A 21 6.90 6.66 5.00
N LEU A 22 6.55 5.63 4.22
CA LEU A 22 7.37 4.43 4.06
C LEU A 22 8.63 4.69 3.26
N TRP A 23 8.53 5.56 2.26
CA TRP A 23 9.66 5.92 1.41
C TRP A 23 9.57 7.40 1.01
N PRO A 24 10.13 8.31 1.85
CA PRO A 24 10.14 9.73 1.56
C PRO A 24 10.88 10.01 0.25
N PRO A 25 10.31 10.82 -0.66
CA PRO A 25 10.99 11.26 -1.87
C PRO A 25 11.99 12.38 -1.50
N ASP A 26 13.09 12.00 -0.87
CA ASP A 26 14.17 12.89 -0.42
C ASP A 26 15.52 12.35 -0.93
N GLU A 27 16.40 13.23 -1.40
CA GLU A 27 17.68 12.84 -1.99
C GLU A 27 18.59 12.08 -1.00
N LEU A 28 18.48 12.34 0.31
CA LEU A 28 19.26 11.65 1.34
C LEU A 28 18.87 10.17 1.49
N PHE A 29 17.58 9.84 1.42
CA PHE A 29 17.06 8.47 1.43
C PHE A 29 17.44 7.72 0.16
N TRP A 30 17.55 8.41 -0.98
CA TRP A 30 18.06 7.82 -2.21
C TRP A 30 19.57 7.56 -2.15
N GLN A 31 20.34 8.48 -1.57
CA GLN A 31 21.75 8.25 -1.30
C GLN A 31 21.97 7.06 -0.37
N TRP A 32 21.10 6.85 0.63
CA TRP A 32 21.15 5.68 1.52
C TRP A 32 21.18 4.34 0.76
N TRP A 33 20.50 4.22 -0.39
CA TRP A 33 20.57 3.03 -1.25
C TRP A 33 21.97 2.81 -1.83
N THR A 34 22.71 3.89 -2.11
CA THR A 34 24.11 3.84 -2.56
C THR A 34 25.14 3.74 -1.43
N VAL A 35 24.78 4.15 -0.20
CA VAL A 35 25.62 4.06 1.02
C VAL A 35 25.32 2.79 1.84
N LEU A 36 24.56 1.84 1.29
CA LEU A 36 24.42 0.48 1.81
C LEU A 36 25.40 -0.54 1.19
N PRO A 37 26.65 -0.21 0.76
CA PRO A 37 27.52 -1.22 0.22
C PRO A 37 27.86 -2.22 1.35
N GLU A 38 27.70 -3.51 1.03
CA GLU A 38 28.29 -4.68 1.69
C GLU A 38 27.44 -5.50 2.69
N ALA A 39 26.27 -5.04 3.13
CA ALA A 39 25.43 -5.85 4.01
C ALA A 39 24.12 -6.27 3.32
N ALA A 40 24.19 -7.28 2.44
CA ALA A 40 23.02 -7.88 1.77
C ALA A 40 21.88 -8.30 2.75
N GLN A 41 22.21 -8.51 4.02
CA GLN A 41 21.25 -8.78 5.09
C GLN A 41 20.38 -7.54 5.43
N THR A 42 20.93 -6.34 5.33
CA THR A 42 20.26 -5.07 5.66
C THR A 42 19.26 -4.68 4.56
N GLU A 43 19.62 -4.84 3.29
CA GLU A 43 18.70 -4.60 2.16
C GLU A 43 17.46 -5.50 2.22
N SER A 44 17.68 -6.79 2.47
CA SER A 44 16.60 -7.78 2.61
C SER A 44 15.68 -7.43 3.78
N LEU A 45 16.24 -7.02 4.91
CA LEU A 45 15.47 -6.63 6.09
C LEU A 45 14.61 -5.39 5.84
N VAL A 46 15.15 -4.37 5.14
CA VAL A 46 14.39 -3.17 4.77
C VAL A 46 13.21 -3.52 3.88
N LEU A 47 13.41 -4.36 2.86
CA LEU A 47 12.33 -4.81 1.98
C LEU A 47 11.27 -5.62 2.75
N VAL A 48 11.67 -6.50 3.65
CA VAL A 48 10.74 -7.25 4.51
C VAL A 48 9.94 -6.29 5.39
N LEU A 49 10.59 -5.33 6.03
CA LEU A 49 9.92 -4.34 6.88
C LEU A 49 8.93 -3.50 6.06
N LEU A 50 9.35 -3.04 4.88
CA LEU A 50 8.51 -2.31 3.95
C LEU A 50 7.29 -3.13 3.54
N THR A 51 7.48 -4.43 3.27
CA THR A 51 6.40 -5.36 2.93
C THR A 51 5.40 -5.49 4.06
N VAL A 52 5.89 -5.72 5.28
CA VAL A 52 5.05 -5.90 6.47
C VAL A 52 4.27 -4.62 6.75
N LEU A 53 4.92 -3.46 6.73
CA LEU A 53 4.25 -2.18 6.98
C LEU A 53 3.24 -1.82 5.89
N ALA A 54 3.60 -1.99 4.61
CA ALA A 54 2.69 -1.77 3.49
C ALA A 54 1.47 -2.70 3.57
N GLY A 55 1.70 -3.99 3.88
CA GLY A 55 0.63 -4.96 4.08
C GLY A 55 -0.29 -4.58 5.25
N ALA A 56 0.30 -4.17 6.37
CA ALA A 56 -0.42 -3.71 7.55
C ALA A 56 -1.28 -2.46 7.25
N VAL A 57 -0.78 -1.51 6.44
CA VAL A 57 -1.57 -0.36 5.98
C VAL A 57 -2.77 -0.84 5.16
N GLY A 58 -2.58 -1.80 4.24
CA GLY A 58 -3.66 -2.38 3.45
C GLY A 58 -4.74 -3.05 4.30
N ILE A 59 -4.31 -3.84 5.29
CA ILE A 59 -5.20 -4.49 6.26
C ILE A 59 -5.93 -3.42 7.09
N ALA A 60 -5.22 -2.43 7.64
CA ALA A 60 -5.81 -1.39 8.47
C ALA A 60 -6.82 -0.54 7.67
N ALA A 61 -6.52 -0.21 6.42
CA ALA A 61 -7.41 0.55 5.54
C ALA A 61 -8.75 -0.16 5.32
N THR A 62 -8.75 -1.49 5.10
CA THR A 62 -10.00 -2.25 4.92
C THR A 62 -10.66 -2.58 6.24
N ALA A 63 -9.91 -2.96 7.27
CA ALA A 63 -10.42 -3.35 8.58
C ALA A 63 -11.06 -2.18 9.34
N LEU A 64 -10.39 -1.01 9.38
CA LEU A 64 -10.84 0.13 10.18
C LEU A 64 -11.83 1.02 9.43
N SER A 65 -11.64 1.19 8.12
CA SER A 65 -12.45 2.13 7.34
C SER A 65 -13.63 1.47 6.63
N GLY A 66 -13.70 0.12 6.60
CA GLY A 66 -14.72 -0.62 5.86
C GLY A 66 -14.66 -0.39 4.34
N ILE A 67 -13.55 0.14 3.82
CA ILE A 67 -13.40 0.50 2.42
C ILE A 67 -13.36 -0.79 1.60
N ARG A 68 -14.16 -0.82 0.52
CA ARG A 68 -14.11 -1.93 -0.43
C ARG A 68 -12.73 -1.99 -1.09
N PRO A 69 -12.09 -3.18 -1.18
CA PRO A 69 -10.75 -3.30 -1.75
C PRO A 69 -10.68 -2.83 -3.22
N SER A 70 -11.80 -2.92 -3.96
CA SER A 70 -11.90 -2.38 -5.32
C SER A 70 -11.86 -0.85 -5.38
N ASN A 71 -12.47 -0.15 -4.42
CA ASN A 71 -12.41 1.32 -4.33
C ASN A 71 -11.02 1.76 -3.82
N LEU A 72 -10.39 0.99 -2.93
CA LEU A 72 -9.01 1.20 -2.49
C LEU A 72 -8.02 1.04 -3.65
N ALA A 73 -8.22 0.06 -4.53
CA ALA A 73 -7.39 -0.14 -5.74
C ALA A 73 -7.46 1.06 -6.69
N ILE A 74 -8.67 1.58 -6.94
CA ILE A 74 -8.86 2.76 -7.79
C ILE A 74 -8.20 3.99 -7.15
N GLY A 75 -8.43 4.22 -5.84
CA GLY A 75 -7.82 5.33 -5.12
C GLY A 75 -6.29 5.22 -5.07
N GLY A 76 -5.77 4.02 -4.85
CA GLY A 76 -4.34 3.74 -4.85
C GLY A 76 -3.68 3.94 -6.22
N LEU A 77 -4.37 3.60 -7.31
CA LEU A 77 -3.88 3.87 -8.67
C LEU A 77 -3.83 5.37 -8.95
N VAL A 78 -4.83 6.13 -8.51
CA VAL A 78 -4.83 7.59 -8.60
C VAL A 78 -3.68 8.17 -7.77
N ALA A 79 -3.50 7.71 -6.54
CA ALA A 79 -2.40 8.12 -5.66
C ALA A 79 -1.03 7.83 -6.29
N TYR A 80 -0.87 6.66 -6.92
CA TYR A 80 0.34 6.30 -7.64
C TYR A 80 0.60 7.26 -8.80
N ALA A 81 -0.39 7.49 -9.67
CA ALA A 81 -0.24 8.40 -10.80
C ALA A 81 0.11 9.83 -10.36
N VAL A 82 -0.56 10.34 -9.33
CA VAL A 82 -0.29 11.67 -8.75
C VAL A 82 1.10 11.73 -8.12
N GLY A 83 1.48 10.71 -7.34
CA GLY A 83 2.81 10.62 -6.75
C GLY A 83 3.91 10.58 -7.79
N MET A 84 3.74 9.81 -8.87
CA MET A 84 4.70 9.74 -9.96
C MET A 84 4.81 11.07 -10.70
N ALA A 85 3.68 11.76 -10.94
CA ALA A 85 3.68 13.09 -11.54
C ALA A 85 4.42 14.10 -10.65
N LEU A 86 4.20 14.08 -9.34
CA LEU A 86 4.90 14.95 -8.40
C LEU A 86 6.41 14.69 -8.39
N ILE A 87 6.83 13.42 -8.29
CA ILE A 87 8.25 13.04 -8.32
C ILE A 87 8.91 13.44 -9.64
N SER A 88 8.23 13.23 -10.76
CA SER A 88 8.72 13.61 -12.08
C SER A 88 8.91 15.11 -12.24
N LEU A 89 8.09 15.92 -11.58
CA LEU A 89 8.16 17.38 -11.60
C LEU A 89 9.20 17.93 -10.61
N SER A 90 9.39 17.28 -9.47
CA SER A 90 10.25 17.79 -8.40
C SER A 90 11.72 17.40 -8.56
N MET A 91 12.00 16.19 -9.05
CA MET A 91 13.34 15.60 -8.92
C MET A 91 13.98 15.14 -10.23
N SER A 92 13.28 15.22 -11.38
CA SER A 92 13.77 14.70 -12.68
C SER A 92 14.48 13.33 -12.52
N PRO A 93 13.77 12.29 -12.06
CA PRO A 93 14.38 11.03 -11.67
C PRO A 93 15.16 10.41 -12.83
N GLU A 94 16.47 10.22 -12.65
CA GLU A 94 17.34 9.61 -13.67
C GLU A 94 17.08 8.10 -13.84
N SER A 95 16.40 7.45 -12.89
CA SER A 95 16.23 5.99 -12.85
C SER A 95 14.77 5.54 -12.72
N PRO A 96 14.31 4.54 -13.51
CA PRO A 96 12.95 3.98 -13.42
C PRO A 96 12.65 3.21 -12.13
N VAL A 97 13.65 2.99 -11.26
CA VAL A 97 13.49 2.25 -9.99
C VAL A 97 12.39 2.84 -9.10
N HIS A 98 12.18 4.16 -9.14
CA HIS A 98 11.11 4.85 -8.41
C HIS A 98 9.72 4.32 -8.77
N LEU A 99 9.46 4.11 -10.06
CA LEU A 99 8.18 3.58 -10.55
C LEU A 99 7.91 2.19 -10.00
N LEU A 100 8.94 1.35 -9.95
CA LEU A 100 8.86 -0.03 -9.49
C LEU A 100 8.66 -0.10 -7.99
N LEU A 101 9.38 0.71 -7.20
CA LEU A 101 9.28 0.70 -5.74
C LEU A 101 7.90 1.15 -5.26
N TYR A 102 7.40 2.28 -5.77
CA TYR A 102 6.06 2.75 -5.40
C TYR A 102 4.96 1.84 -5.96
N GLY A 103 5.19 1.21 -7.11
CA GLY A 103 4.30 0.17 -7.64
C GLY A 103 4.27 -1.07 -6.76
N TYR A 104 5.43 -1.49 -6.24
CA TYR A 104 5.56 -2.59 -5.30
C TYR A 104 4.79 -2.30 -3.99
N ILE A 105 4.99 -1.13 -3.39
CA ILE A 105 4.26 -0.71 -2.18
C ILE A 105 2.74 -0.79 -2.43
N LEU A 106 2.28 -0.27 -3.58
CA LEU A 106 0.86 -0.33 -3.94
C LEU A 106 0.36 -1.78 -4.01
N VAL A 107 1.10 -2.68 -4.69
CA VAL A 107 0.72 -4.09 -4.80
C VAL A 107 0.64 -4.74 -3.43
N VAL A 108 1.61 -4.51 -2.55
CA VAL A 108 1.63 -5.10 -1.20
C VAL A 108 0.46 -4.58 -0.35
N VAL A 109 0.15 -3.28 -0.41
CA VAL A 109 -1.03 -2.71 0.24
C VAL A 109 -2.31 -3.39 -0.26
N LEU A 110 -2.44 -3.61 -1.57
CA LEU A 110 -3.61 -4.27 -2.14
C LEU A 110 -3.71 -5.75 -1.77
N LEU A 111 -2.57 -6.45 -1.65
CA LEU A 111 -2.52 -7.83 -1.17
C LEU A 111 -2.97 -7.93 0.29
N GLY A 112 -2.50 -7.02 1.15
CA GLY A 112 -2.96 -6.95 2.55
C GLY A 112 -4.45 -6.67 2.66
N ALA A 113 -4.94 -5.69 1.89
CA ALA A 113 -6.35 -5.32 1.83
C ALA A 113 -7.27 -6.45 1.34
N GLY A 114 -6.86 -7.12 0.25
CA GLY A 114 -7.60 -8.22 -0.35
C GLY A 114 -7.56 -9.49 0.50
N GLY A 115 -6.41 -9.83 1.07
CA GLY A 115 -6.23 -10.98 1.96
C GLY A 115 -7.11 -10.88 3.20
N TRP A 116 -7.12 -9.71 3.86
CA TRP A 116 -7.99 -9.47 5.03
C TRP A 116 -9.48 -9.61 4.70
N SER A 117 -9.90 -9.05 3.56
CA SER A 117 -11.29 -9.11 3.13
C SER A 117 -11.75 -10.56 2.91
N ARG A 118 -10.88 -11.43 2.36
CA ARG A 118 -11.20 -12.85 2.16
C ARG A 118 -11.29 -13.64 3.46
N ILE A 119 -10.38 -13.39 4.40
CA ILE A 119 -10.39 -14.06 5.71
C ILE A 119 -11.70 -13.76 6.44
N ARG A 120 -12.12 -12.48 6.44
CA ARG A 120 -13.37 -12.08 7.08
C ARG A 120 -14.60 -12.76 6.48
N THR A 121 -14.66 -12.87 5.15
CA THR A 121 -15.79 -13.53 4.48
C THR A 121 -15.83 -15.03 4.80
N ALA A 122 -14.68 -15.70 4.94
CA ALA A 122 -14.62 -17.11 5.32
C ALA A 122 -15.19 -17.36 6.72
N ASP A 123 -14.85 -16.50 7.68
CA ASP A 123 -15.30 -16.57 9.09
C ASP A 123 -16.82 -16.38 9.24
N GLU A 124 -17.40 -15.50 8.41
CA GLU A 124 -18.86 -15.27 8.35
C GLU A 124 -19.61 -16.49 7.80
N THR A 125 -19.05 -17.19 6.80
CA THR A 125 -19.62 -18.44 6.28
C THR A 125 -19.59 -19.59 7.29
N ASP A 126 -18.48 -19.78 8.01
CA ASP A 126 -18.35 -20.85 9.02
C ASP A 126 -19.33 -20.63 10.20
N SER A 127 -19.53 -19.37 10.59
CA SER A 127 -20.48 -19.02 11.67
C SER A 127 -21.94 -19.27 11.28
N ALA A 128 -22.29 -19.07 10.01
CA ALA A 128 -23.64 -19.31 9.50
C ALA A 128 -23.96 -20.82 9.43
N ASP A 129 -23.01 -21.65 9.00
CA ASP A 129 -23.19 -23.12 8.95
C ASP A 129 -23.32 -23.74 10.36
N ALA A 130 -22.61 -23.18 11.34
CA ALA A 130 -22.69 -23.59 12.74
C ALA A 130 -24.03 -23.25 13.43
N THR A 131 -24.80 -22.29 12.90
CA THR A 131 -26.09 -21.88 13.47
C THR A 131 -27.29 -22.57 12.83
N ASP A 132 -27.18 -23.07 11.59
CA ASP A 132 -28.24 -23.84 10.91
C ASP A 132 -28.29 -25.31 11.38
N THR A 133 -27.29 -25.78 12.12
CA THR A 133 -27.19 -27.16 12.62
C THR A 133 -27.70 -27.35 14.06
N THR A 134 -28.21 -26.29 14.70
CA THR A 134 -28.81 -26.30 16.06
C THR A 134 -30.28 -25.94 16.04
#